data_AF-A0A8I3WD10-F1
#
_entry.id   AF-A0A8I3WD10-F1
#
_cell.length_a   1.000
_cell.length_b   1.000
_cell.length_c   1.000
_cell.angle_alpha   90.00
_cell.angle_beta   90.00
_cell.angle_gamma   90.00
#
_symmetry.space_group_name_H-M   'P 1'
#
loop_
_entity.id
_entity.type
_entity.pdbx_description
1 polymer ?
#
loop_
_entity_poly.entity_id
_entity_poly.type
_entity_poly.pdbx_seq_one_letter_code
_entity_poly.pdbx_strand_id
1 'polypeptide(L)'
;MPFYAEECASMLAVTFSGGDKMLRSIVTTDWDLQKGTGCTEGHTGTSAAAPLAAGMIALMLQVRPCLTWRDVQHIIVFTATQYEDHRAEWITNEAGFSHSHQHGFGLLNAWRLVNAAKIWTSVPYLASYVSPVLKENKAIPQSPRSLEVLWNVSRTDLEMSGLKTLEHVAVTVSITHPRRGSLELKLFCPSGMMSLIGTPRSMDSDPNGFNDWTFSTVRCWGERARGTYRLVVRDVG
;
A
#
# COMPACT_ATOMS: atom_id res chain seq x y z
N MET A 1 1.96 1.70 16.29
CA MET A 1 0.81 1.17 15.51
C MET A 1 -0.20 0.45 16.44
N PRO A 2 -1.53 0.57 16.25
CA PRO A 2 -2.54 -0.15 17.04
C PRO A 2 -2.50 -1.68 16.82
N PHE A 3 -2.94 -2.47 17.82
CA PHE A 3 -2.88 -3.94 17.78
C PHE A 3 -3.72 -4.60 16.68
N TYR A 4 -4.73 -3.90 16.17
CA TYR A 4 -5.66 -4.38 15.15
C TYR A 4 -5.27 -3.95 13.74
N ALA A 5 -4.26 -3.10 13.57
CA ALA A 5 -3.89 -2.58 12.27
C ALA A 5 -3.10 -3.63 11.47
N GLU A 6 -3.45 -3.78 10.20
CA GLU A 6 -2.78 -4.69 9.28
C GLU A 6 -1.67 -3.97 8.51
N GLU A 7 -0.55 -4.65 8.31
CA GLU A 7 0.60 -4.14 7.57
C GLU A 7 0.54 -4.64 6.12
N CYS A 8 0.71 -3.74 5.15
CA CYS A 8 0.72 -4.13 3.74
C CYS A 8 1.47 -3.12 2.85
N ALA A 9 1.98 -3.61 1.72
CA ALA A 9 2.70 -2.79 0.75
C ALA A 9 1.76 -1.87 -0.06
N SER A 10 0.44 -2.08 0.01
CA SER A 10 -0.58 -1.32 -0.71
C SER A 10 -1.13 -0.12 0.07
N MET A 11 -0.74 0.05 1.34
CA MET A 11 -1.18 1.18 2.15
C MET A 11 -0.59 2.49 1.64
N LEU A 12 -1.44 3.49 1.36
CA LEU A 12 -1.00 4.83 0.97
C LEU A 12 -0.64 5.70 2.17
N ALA A 13 -1.47 5.73 3.20
CA ALA A 13 -1.30 6.63 4.35
C ALA A 13 -2.12 6.16 5.54
N VAL A 14 -1.88 6.76 6.70
CA VAL A 14 -2.62 6.52 7.94
C VAL A 14 -3.27 7.80 8.48
N THR A 15 -4.27 7.63 9.34
CA THR A 15 -4.86 8.71 10.15
C THR A 15 -5.08 8.21 11.59
N PHE A 16 -5.59 9.09 12.45
CA PHE A 16 -5.87 8.74 13.84
C PHE A 16 -7.05 7.77 13.97
N SER A 17 -7.01 6.95 15.01
CA SER A 17 -8.11 6.11 15.45
C SER A 17 -7.97 5.89 16.97
N GLY A 18 -8.90 5.15 17.57
CA GLY A 18 -8.75 4.70 18.96
C GLY A 18 -7.77 3.53 19.09
N GLY A 19 -7.18 3.34 20.26
CA GLY A 19 -6.12 2.35 20.47
C GLY A 19 -6.24 1.65 21.81
N ASP A 20 -5.16 1.69 22.60
CA ASP A 20 -5.15 1.19 23.96
C ASP A 20 -6.22 1.90 24.83
N LYS A 21 -6.71 1.24 25.89
CA LYS A 21 -7.72 1.76 26.82
C LYS A 21 -7.29 3.07 27.50
N MET A 22 -5.98 3.31 27.59
CA MET A 22 -5.39 4.55 28.14
C MET A 22 -5.37 5.71 27.13
N LEU A 23 -5.60 5.45 25.84
CA LEU A 23 -5.60 6.44 24.77
C LEU A 23 -7.02 6.86 24.41
N ARG A 24 -7.18 8.11 23.97
CA ARG A 24 -8.46 8.61 23.48
C ARG A 24 -8.88 7.87 22.21
N SER A 25 -10.18 7.61 22.10
CA SER A 25 -10.80 7.06 20.90
C SER A 25 -11.45 8.17 20.07
N ILE A 26 -12.07 7.81 18.94
CA ILE A 26 -12.73 8.77 18.06
C ILE A 26 -14.11 9.12 18.61
N VAL A 27 -14.37 10.43 18.66
CA VAL A 27 -15.67 10.99 19.04
C VAL A 27 -16.48 11.23 17.77
N THR A 28 -17.70 10.69 17.72
CA THR A 28 -18.61 10.84 16.57
C THR A 28 -20.07 10.65 17.00
N THR A 29 -21.00 10.85 16.08
CA THR A 29 -22.43 10.55 16.28
C THR A 29 -22.65 9.04 16.40
N ASP A 30 -23.60 8.64 17.23
CA ASP A 30 -24.00 7.25 17.45
C ASP A 30 -25.51 7.09 17.25
N TRP A 31 -25.92 5.93 16.77
CA TRP A 31 -27.33 5.58 16.58
C TRP A 31 -27.99 5.26 17.93
N ASP A 32 -27.19 4.83 18.92
CA ASP A 32 -27.68 4.49 20.24
C ASP A 32 -28.03 5.74 21.06
N LEU A 33 -29.33 5.97 21.23
CA LEU A 33 -29.87 7.03 22.07
C LEU A 33 -29.95 6.63 23.56
N GLN A 34 -29.46 5.47 23.98
CA GLN A 34 -29.55 5.01 25.39
C GLN A 34 -28.92 6.00 26.38
N LYS A 35 -27.90 6.76 25.98
CA LYS A 35 -27.30 7.83 26.80
C LYS A 35 -27.90 9.22 26.56
N GLY A 36 -28.92 9.33 25.72
CA GLY A 36 -29.64 10.57 25.42
C GLY A 36 -28.90 11.61 24.59
N THR A 37 -27.64 11.36 24.19
CA THR A 37 -26.82 12.31 23.42
C THR A 37 -26.77 12.00 21.93
N GLY A 38 -26.95 10.74 21.52
CA GLY A 38 -26.70 10.30 20.14
C GLY A 38 -25.22 10.45 19.74
N CYS A 39 -24.30 10.36 20.71
CA CYS A 39 -22.86 10.51 20.51
C CYS A 39 -22.10 9.35 21.17
N THR A 40 -20.98 8.97 20.57
CA THR A 40 -20.01 8.03 21.12
C THR A 40 -18.64 8.66 21.22
N GLU A 41 -17.91 8.34 22.29
CA GLU A 41 -16.49 8.69 22.47
C GLU A 41 -15.57 7.47 22.31
N GLY A 42 -16.15 6.31 21.96
CA GLY A 42 -15.48 5.01 21.97
C GLY A 42 -15.32 4.39 20.59
N HIS A 43 -15.42 5.16 19.50
CA HIS A 43 -15.27 4.60 18.16
C HIS A 43 -13.78 4.27 17.87
N THR A 44 -13.51 3.04 17.45
CA THR A 44 -12.15 2.47 17.30
C THR A 44 -12.01 1.69 16.00
N GLY A 45 -10.79 1.23 15.70
CA GLY A 45 -10.50 0.39 14.54
C GLY A 45 -10.06 1.18 13.31
N THR A 46 -9.52 0.49 12.31
CA THR A 46 -9.18 1.10 11.02
C THR A 46 -10.41 1.74 10.34
N SER A 47 -11.60 1.21 10.64
CA SER A 47 -12.90 1.77 10.23
C SER A 47 -13.14 3.21 10.70
N ALA A 48 -12.52 3.66 11.80
CA ALA A 48 -12.61 5.04 12.26
C ALA A 48 -11.59 5.97 11.56
N ALA A 49 -10.48 5.42 11.08
CA ALA A 49 -9.44 6.17 10.38
C ALA A 49 -9.85 6.56 8.94
N ALA A 50 -10.56 5.67 8.24
CA ALA A 50 -10.96 5.90 6.85
C ALA A 50 -11.95 7.10 6.68
N PRO A 51 -12.97 7.30 7.53
CA PRO A 51 -13.83 8.48 7.46
C PRO A 51 -13.09 9.79 7.72
N LEU A 52 -12.07 9.80 8.58
CA LEU A 52 -11.22 10.98 8.78
C LEU A 52 -10.44 11.31 7.50
N ALA A 53 -9.86 10.30 6.85
CA ALA A 53 -9.20 10.48 5.54
C ALA A 53 -10.18 11.03 4.50
N ALA A 54 -11.39 10.47 4.43
CA ALA A 54 -12.44 10.91 3.52
C ALA A 54 -12.82 12.39 3.77
N GLY A 55 -12.95 12.81 5.02
CA GLY A 55 -13.19 14.22 5.38
C GLY A 55 -12.05 15.14 4.93
N MET A 56 -10.80 14.74 5.13
CA MET A 56 -9.64 15.53 4.66
C MET A 56 -9.58 15.62 3.13
N ILE A 57 -9.89 14.54 2.42
CA ILE A 57 -9.97 14.53 0.95
C ILE A 57 -11.14 15.40 0.47
N ALA A 58 -12.27 15.41 1.17
CA ALA A 58 -13.39 16.29 0.83
C ALA A 58 -13.01 17.78 0.93
N LEU A 59 -12.26 18.18 1.96
CA LEU A 59 -11.72 19.54 2.07
C LEU A 59 -10.75 19.87 0.92
N MET A 60 -9.91 18.91 0.53
CA MET A 60 -9.00 19.06 -0.60
C MET A 60 -9.77 19.27 -1.92
N LEU A 61 -10.78 18.43 -2.19
CA LEU A 61 -11.63 18.50 -3.38
C LEU A 61 -12.53 19.74 -3.40
N GLN A 62 -12.92 20.27 -2.23
CA GLN A 62 -13.68 21.52 -2.13
C GLN A 62 -12.91 22.69 -2.75
N VAL A 63 -11.58 22.74 -2.54
CA VAL A 63 -10.73 23.80 -3.08
C VAL A 63 -10.35 23.54 -4.54
N ARG A 64 -10.27 22.26 -4.95
CA ARG A 64 -10.01 21.90 -6.35
C ARG A 64 -10.85 20.71 -6.82
N PRO A 65 -12.08 20.95 -7.30
CA PRO A 65 -13.00 19.87 -7.69
C PRO A 65 -12.57 19.08 -8.94
N CYS A 66 -11.66 19.64 -9.75
CA CYS A 66 -11.19 19.01 -10.99
C CYS A 66 -10.06 18.00 -10.81
N LEU A 67 -9.59 17.75 -9.57
CA LEU A 67 -8.58 16.72 -9.30
C LEU A 67 -9.11 15.34 -9.70
N THR A 68 -8.29 14.60 -10.44
CA THR A 68 -8.60 13.20 -10.75
C THR A 68 -8.36 12.31 -9.52
N TRP A 69 -8.89 11.09 -9.53
CA TRP A 69 -8.62 10.11 -8.47
C TRP A 69 -7.12 9.81 -8.32
N ARG A 70 -6.33 9.91 -9.41
CA ARG A 70 -4.87 9.77 -9.38
C ARG A 70 -4.21 10.98 -8.74
N ASP A 71 -4.66 12.19 -9.08
CA ASP A 71 -4.15 13.41 -8.46
C ASP A 71 -4.32 13.37 -6.93
N VAL A 72 -5.46 12.87 -6.44
CA VAL A 72 -5.70 12.68 -5.00
C VAL A 72 -4.63 11.79 -4.37
N GLN A 73 -4.31 10.65 -4.99
CA GLN A 73 -3.28 9.74 -4.49
C GLN A 73 -1.88 10.36 -4.54
N HIS A 74 -1.52 11.03 -5.65
CA HIS A 74 -0.24 11.74 -5.75
C HIS A 74 -0.11 12.80 -4.65
N ILE A 75 -1.14 13.62 -4.43
CA ILE A 75 -1.09 14.64 -3.37
C ILE A 75 -0.91 13.96 -2.00
N ILE A 76 -1.56 12.83 -1.73
CA ILE A 76 -1.33 12.05 -0.50
C ILE A 76 0.14 11.65 -0.38
N VAL A 77 0.73 11.03 -1.40
CA VAL A 77 2.14 10.59 -1.39
C VAL A 77 3.10 11.76 -1.15
N PHE A 78 2.86 12.91 -1.78
CA PHE A 78 3.71 14.10 -1.67
C PHE A 78 3.56 14.85 -0.33
N THR A 79 2.44 14.69 0.36
CA THR A 79 2.11 15.54 1.51
C THR A 79 2.03 14.80 2.83
N ALA A 80 1.93 13.47 2.82
CA ALA A 80 1.96 12.65 4.02
C ALA A 80 3.24 12.93 4.82
N THR A 81 3.10 12.95 6.14
CA THR A 81 4.22 13.20 7.06
C THR A 81 4.63 11.91 7.72
N GLN A 82 5.91 11.55 7.64
CA GLN A 82 6.44 10.44 8.42
C GLN A 82 6.14 10.64 9.89
N TYR A 83 5.65 9.58 10.52
CA TYR A 83 5.42 9.54 11.95
C TYR A 83 6.58 8.76 12.57
N GLU A 84 7.29 9.41 13.51
CA GLU A 84 8.36 8.77 14.27
C GLU A 84 7.76 7.82 15.31
N ASP A 85 7.48 6.60 14.85
CA ASP A 85 7.20 5.44 15.69
C ASP A 85 8.50 4.61 15.77
N HIS A 86 9.04 4.41 16.97
CA HIS A 86 10.27 3.61 17.18
C HIS A 86 10.17 2.17 16.65
N ARG A 87 8.97 1.69 16.34
CA ARG A 87 8.73 0.35 15.78
C ARG A 87 8.55 0.34 14.26
N ALA A 88 8.41 1.50 13.62
CA ALA A 88 8.16 1.58 12.19
C ALA A 88 9.47 1.53 11.41
N GLU A 89 9.54 0.60 10.45
CA GLU A 89 10.62 0.56 9.48
C GLU A 89 10.28 1.45 8.29
N TRP A 90 11.02 2.55 8.15
CA TRP A 90 10.91 3.47 7.03
C TRP A 90 12.02 3.20 6.03
N ILE A 91 11.63 2.99 4.76
CA ILE A 91 12.59 2.84 3.66
C ILE A 91 12.27 3.91 2.62
N THR A 92 13.29 4.68 2.23
CA THR A 92 13.19 5.68 1.17
C THR A 92 13.52 5.07 -0.17
N ASN A 93 12.62 5.25 -1.13
CA ASN A 93 12.73 4.75 -2.49
C ASN A 93 13.62 5.67 -3.35
N GLU A 94 13.95 5.29 -4.59
CA GLU A 94 14.85 6.08 -5.46
C GLU A 94 14.27 7.46 -5.83
N ALA A 95 12.94 7.61 -5.79
CA ALA A 95 12.25 8.87 -6.05
C ALA A 95 12.20 9.80 -4.83
N GLY A 96 12.74 9.39 -3.68
CA GLY A 96 12.80 10.18 -2.45
C GLY A 96 11.56 10.07 -1.57
N PHE A 97 10.64 9.15 -1.85
CA PHE A 97 9.48 8.89 -0.99
C PHE A 97 9.79 7.79 0.01
N SER A 98 9.57 8.06 1.29
CA SER A 98 9.71 7.05 2.33
C SER A 98 8.39 6.37 2.59
N HIS A 99 8.44 5.04 2.73
CA HIS A 99 7.26 4.21 2.94
C HIS A 99 7.53 3.16 4.01
N SER A 100 6.54 2.94 4.87
CA SER A 100 6.48 1.88 5.88
C SER A 100 5.28 0.98 5.60
N HIS A 101 5.44 -0.34 5.72
CA HIS A 101 4.31 -1.27 5.63
C HIS A 101 3.24 -1.04 6.71
N GLN A 102 3.64 -0.42 7.83
CA GLN A 102 2.76 -0.08 8.96
C GLN A 102 2.01 1.24 8.76
N HIS A 103 2.62 2.21 8.06
CA HIS A 103 2.13 3.60 8.02
C HIS A 103 1.92 4.16 6.62
N GLY A 104 2.14 3.36 5.57
CA GLY A 104 2.15 3.85 4.20
C GLY A 104 3.25 4.90 3.98
N PHE A 105 2.93 5.98 3.26
CA PHE A 105 3.77 7.18 3.16
C PHE A 105 3.72 8.07 4.42
N GLY A 106 2.84 7.76 5.38
CA GLY A 106 2.74 8.45 6.66
C GLY A 106 1.36 9.02 6.97
N LEU A 107 1.34 9.91 7.96
CA LEU A 107 0.13 10.52 8.49
C LEU A 107 -0.43 11.57 7.52
N LEU A 108 -1.74 11.51 7.25
CA LEU A 108 -2.42 12.54 6.48
C LEU A 108 -2.49 13.86 7.24
N ASN A 109 -2.32 14.97 6.52
CA ASN A 109 -2.40 16.31 7.05
C ASN A 109 -3.32 17.17 6.18
N ALA A 110 -4.50 17.52 6.69
CA ALA A 110 -5.51 18.29 5.95
C ALA A 110 -4.97 19.62 5.40
N TRP A 111 -4.15 20.34 6.19
CA TRP A 111 -3.57 21.61 5.75
C TRP A 111 -2.61 21.42 4.58
N ARG A 112 -1.77 20.37 4.61
CA ARG A 112 -0.84 20.08 3.49
C ARG A 112 -1.60 19.62 2.25
N LEU A 113 -2.59 18.74 2.39
CA LEU A 113 -3.45 18.27 1.29
C LEU A 113 -4.12 19.45 0.57
N VAL A 114 -4.81 20.32 1.32
CA VAL A 114 -5.53 21.48 0.77
C VAL A 114 -4.58 22.47 0.10
N ASN A 115 -3.42 22.76 0.70
CA ASN A 115 -2.48 23.72 0.11
C ASN A 115 -1.77 23.18 -1.13
N ALA A 116 -1.43 21.88 -1.15
CA ALA A 116 -0.92 21.25 -2.36
C ALA A 116 -1.96 21.28 -3.49
N ALA A 117 -3.23 20.98 -3.19
CA ALA A 117 -4.31 21.01 -4.18
C ALA A 117 -4.51 22.37 -4.86
N LYS A 118 -4.36 23.49 -4.13
CA LYS A 118 -4.50 24.85 -4.70
C LYS A 118 -3.60 25.07 -5.92
N ILE A 119 -2.36 24.58 -5.85
CA ILE A 119 -1.33 24.79 -6.89
C ILE A 119 -1.04 23.52 -7.70
N TRP A 120 -1.80 22.44 -7.49
CA TRP A 120 -1.54 21.16 -8.13
C TRP A 120 -1.71 21.24 -9.65
N THR A 121 -0.78 20.63 -10.38
CA THR A 121 -0.92 20.42 -11.82
C THR A 121 -1.27 18.97 -12.04
N SER A 122 -2.39 18.71 -12.71
CA SER A 122 -2.86 17.34 -12.92
C SER A 122 -1.82 16.48 -13.63
N VAL A 123 -1.69 15.25 -13.17
CA VAL A 123 -0.77 14.28 -13.77
C VAL A 123 -1.22 13.88 -15.18
N PRO A 124 -0.31 13.45 -16.07
CA PRO A 124 -0.66 12.95 -17.40
C PRO A 124 -1.63 11.77 -17.34
N TYR A 125 -2.25 11.42 -18.46
CA TYR A 125 -3.13 10.24 -18.57
C TYR A 125 -2.45 8.97 -18.04
N LEU A 126 -3.27 8.07 -17.48
CA LEU A 126 -2.80 6.79 -16.95
C LEU A 126 -2.20 5.97 -18.10
N ALA A 127 -0.98 5.51 -17.89
CA ALA A 127 -0.32 4.54 -18.74
C ALA A 127 -0.12 3.24 -17.96
N SER A 128 -0.20 2.10 -18.64
CA SER A 128 0.04 0.79 -18.04
C SER A 128 0.91 -0.07 -18.95
N TYR A 129 1.59 -1.03 -18.33
CA TYR A 129 2.33 -2.07 -19.01
C TYR A 129 2.04 -3.39 -18.31
N VAL A 130 1.80 -4.45 -19.08
CA VAL A 130 1.55 -5.79 -18.59
C VAL A 130 2.58 -6.71 -19.23
N SER A 131 3.35 -7.41 -18.41
CA SER A 131 4.29 -8.42 -18.90
C SER A 131 3.55 -9.64 -19.45
N PRO A 132 4.19 -10.44 -20.32
CA PRO A 132 3.74 -11.81 -20.57
C PRO A 132 3.68 -12.63 -19.27
N VAL A 133 2.89 -13.71 -19.30
CA VAL A 133 2.83 -14.66 -18.18
C VAL A 133 4.11 -15.48 -18.12
N LEU A 134 4.77 -15.47 -16.96
CA LEU A 134 5.96 -16.26 -16.68
C LEU A 134 5.56 -17.60 -16.05
N LYS A 135 6.00 -18.72 -16.66
CA LYS A 135 5.74 -20.07 -16.15
C LYS A 135 7.05 -20.71 -15.68
N GLU A 136 7.33 -20.58 -14.40
CA GLU A 136 8.54 -21.19 -13.80
C GLU A 136 8.45 -22.71 -13.68
N ASN A 137 7.27 -23.24 -13.32
CA ASN A 137 7.04 -24.68 -13.05
C ASN A 137 8.06 -25.31 -12.08
N LYS A 138 8.61 -24.50 -11.15
CA LYS A 138 9.57 -24.93 -10.13
C LYS A 138 8.88 -25.08 -8.79
N ALA A 139 9.34 -26.05 -7.99
CA ALA A 139 8.95 -26.16 -6.60
C ALA A 139 9.45 -24.95 -5.81
N ILE A 140 8.62 -24.45 -4.89
CA ILE A 140 9.04 -23.41 -3.94
C ILE A 140 9.88 -24.09 -2.86
N PRO A 141 11.15 -23.69 -2.67
CA PRO A 141 12.00 -24.30 -1.68
C PRO A 141 11.64 -23.78 -0.27
N GLN A 142 11.88 -24.64 0.73
CA GLN A 142 11.84 -24.23 2.14
C GLN A 142 13.00 -23.30 2.48
N SER A 143 12.70 -22.35 3.37
CA SER A 143 13.68 -21.43 3.98
C SER A 143 14.89 -22.22 4.54
N PRO A 144 16.14 -21.78 4.31
CA PRO A 144 16.56 -20.45 3.87
C PRO A 144 16.64 -20.25 2.34
N ARG A 145 16.35 -21.28 1.54
CA ARG A 145 16.34 -21.16 0.07
C ARG A 145 15.09 -20.41 -0.39
N SER A 146 15.16 -19.82 -1.58
CA SER A 146 14.03 -19.12 -2.19
C SER A 146 13.98 -19.35 -3.70
N LEU A 147 12.79 -19.23 -4.28
CA LEU A 147 12.58 -19.17 -5.72
C LEU A 147 12.59 -17.70 -6.14
N GLU A 148 13.52 -17.33 -7.02
CA GLU A 148 13.58 -15.99 -7.60
C GLU A 148 13.10 -16.01 -9.05
N VAL A 149 12.22 -15.06 -9.39
CA VAL A 149 11.70 -14.83 -10.74
C VAL A 149 12.05 -13.41 -11.14
N LEU A 150 12.70 -13.27 -12.29
CA LEU A 150 13.20 -11.99 -12.79
C LEU A 150 12.44 -11.59 -14.05
N TRP A 151 12.02 -10.33 -14.13
CA TRP A 151 11.48 -9.75 -15.35
C TRP A 151 12.14 -8.41 -15.64
N ASN A 152 12.80 -8.29 -16.79
CA ASN A 152 13.42 -7.03 -17.21
C ASN A 152 12.48 -6.27 -18.14
N VAL A 153 11.99 -5.12 -17.68
CA VAL A 153 11.21 -4.19 -18.48
C VAL A 153 12.17 -3.31 -19.29
N SER A 154 12.19 -3.52 -20.59
CA SER A 154 13.06 -2.79 -21.53
C SER A 154 12.49 -1.42 -21.91
N ARG A 155 13.25 -0.64 -22.68
CA ARG A 155 12.74 0.61 -23.25
C ARG A 155 11.61 0.36 -24.25
N THR A 156 11.77 -0.63 -25.13
CA THR A 156 10.81 -0.96 -26.19
C THR A 156 9.48 -1.44 -25.62
N ASP A 157 9.49 -2.12 -24.47
CA ASP A 157 8.28 -2.51 -23.73
C ASP A 157 7.40 -1.30 -23.35
N LEU A 158 8.02 -0.16 -23.04
CA LEU A 158 7.35 1.04 -22.53
C LEU A 158 7.08 2.09 -23.62
N GLU A 159 7.59 1.90 -24.85
CA GLU A 159 7.47 2.88 -25.92
C GLU A 159 6.01 3.11 -26.34
N MET A 160 5.20 2.04 -26.41
CA MET A 160 3.78 2.16 -26.77
C MET A 160 2.94 2.80 -25.66
N SER A 161 3.20 2.48 -24.40
CA SER A 161 2.43 3.02 -23.27
C SER A 161 2.88 4.43 -22.88
N GLY A 162 4.13 4.78 -23.16
CA GLY A 162 4.74 6.03 -22.69
C GLY A 162 4.94 6.05 -21.18
N LEU A 163 4.84 4.91 -20.49
CA LEU A 163 5.00 4.81 -19.04
C LEU A 163 6.43 5.18 -18.64
N LYS A 164 6.57 6.17 -17.76
CA LYS A 164 7.88 6.68 -17.30
C LYS A 164 8.14 6.35 -15.85
N THR A 165 7.20 6.72 -14.99
CA THR A 165 7.29 6.58 -13.53
C THR A 165 6.18 5.67 -13.01
N LEU A 166 6.46 4.96 -11.93
CA LEU A 166 5.52 4.05 -11.30
C LEU A 166 4.55 4.79 -10.38
N GLU A 167 3.32 4.29 -10.32
CA GLU A 167 2.32 4.66 -9.31
C GLU A 167 1.98 3.40 -8.52
N HIS A 168 1.36 2.43 -9.20
CA HIS A 168 1.04 1.12 -8.65
C HIS A 168 1.84 0.05 -9.38
N VAL A 169 2.30 -0.96 -8.63
CA VAL A 169 2.85 -2.19 -9.21
C VAL A 169 2.01 -3.36 -8.70
N ALA A 170 1.53 -4.20 -9.61
CA ALA A 170 0.72 -5.37 -9.31
C ALA A 170 1.42 -6.65 -9.76
N VAL A 171 1.27 -7.72 -8.99
CA VAL A 171 1.82 -9.04 -9.30
C VAL A 171 0.72 -10.07 -9.13
N THR A 172 0.31 -10.68 -10.24
CA THR A 172 -0.66 -11.76 -10.26
C THR A 172 0.07 -13.11 -10.22
N VAL A 173 -0.28 -13.97 -9.26
CA VAL A 173 0.36 -15.28 -9.07
C VAL A 173 -0.66 -16.41 -9.04
N SER A 174 -0.23 -17.55 -9.58
CA SER A 174 -0.90 -18.83 -9.42
C SER A 174 0.09 -19.82 -8.81
N ILE A 175 -0.09 -20.15 -7.53
CA ILE A 175 0.81 -20.94 -6.71
C ILE A 175 0.01 -22.03 -6.01
N THR A 176 0.35 -23.30 -6.24
CA THR A 176 -0.18 -24.43 -5.47
C THR A 176 0.70 -24.66 -4.23
N HIS A 177 0.11 -24.68 -3.03
CA HIS A 177 0.83 -24.93 -1.79
C HIS A 177 -0.06 -25.59 -0.74
N PRO A 178 0.41 -26.63 0.00
CA PRO A 178 -0.42 -27.35 0.97
C PRO A 178 -0.83 -26.50 2.18
N ARG A 179 -0.15 -25.37 2.41
CA ARG A 179 -0.47 -24.41 3.47
C ARG A 179 -0.19 -22.99 3.02
N ARG A 180 -1.20 -22.26 2.55
CA ARG A 180 -1.04 -20.91 1.99
C ARG A 180 -0.37 -19.92 2.96
N GLY A 181 -0.66 -20.02 4.26
CA GLY A 181 -0.10 -19.15 5.28
C GLY A 181 1.42 -19.27 5.50
N SER A 182 2.05 -20.33 4.98
CA SER A 182 3.50 -20.52 5.05
C SER A 182 4.26 -19.81 3.93
N LEU A 183 3.55 -19.24 2.94
CA LEU A 183 4.20 -18.55 1.83
C LEU A 183 4.58 -17.13 2.21
N GLU A 184 5.83 -16.77 1.92
CA GLU A 184 6.28 -15.38 1.93
C GLU A 184 6.63 -14.93 0.51
N LEU A 185 6.06 -13.80 0.08
CA LEU A 185 6.30 -13.20 -1.23
C LEU A 185 6.85 -11.79 -1.07
N LYS A 186 8.03 -11.56 -1.66
CA LYS A 186 8.70 -10.25 -1.71
C LYS A 186 8.90 -9.82 -3.15
N LEU A 187 8.47 -8.61 -3.48
CA LEU A 187 8.74 -7.98 -4.76
C LEU A 187 9.85 -6.94 -4.59
N PHE A 188 10.79 -6.89 -5.51
CA PHE A 188 11.77 -5.82 -5.61
C PHE A 188 11.54 -5.06 -6.92
N CYS A 189 11.38 -3.74 -6.82
CA CYS A 189 11.36 -2.84 -7.97
C CYS A 189 12.78 -2.63 -8.51
N PRO A 190 12.93 -2.06 -9.73
CA PRO A 190 14.24 -1.88 -10.36
C PRO A 190 15.27 -1.11 -9.53
N SER A 191 14.81 -0.20 -8.66
CA SER A 191 15.64 0.54 -7.71
C SER A 191 16.23 -0.30 -6.58
N GLY A 192 15.71 -1.53 -6.39
CA GLY A 192 15.94 -2.35 -5.20
C GLY A 192 14.91 -2.15 -4.09
N MET A 193 13.92 -1.25 -4.25
CA MET A 193 12.85 -1.06 -3.27
C MET A 193 12.06 -2.35 -3.07
N MET A 194 12.20 -2.94 -1.89
CA MET A 194 11.55 -4.20 -1.52
C MET A 194 10.10 -3.94 -1.11
N SER A 195 9.19 -4.86 -1.39
CA SER A 195 7.80 -4.87 -0.95
C SER A 195 7.43 -6.27 -0.49
N LEU A 196 7.21 -6.45 0.81
CA LEU A 196 6.58 -7.65 1.34
C LEU A 196 5.10 -7.62 0.95
N ILE A 197 4.72 -8.42 -0.04
CA ILE A 197 3.39 -8.42 -0.66
C ILE A 197 2.54 -9.61 -0.20
N GLY A 198 3.18 -10.73 0.15
CA GLY A 198 2.54 -11.87 0.82
C GLY A 198 3.25 -12.12 2.14
N THR A 199 2.59 -11.78 3.25
CA THR A 199 3.09 -12.02 4.60
C THR A 199 2.76 -13.44 5.05
N PRO A 200 3.61 -14.09 5.87
CA PRO A 200 3.23 -15.33 6.53
C PRO A 200 2.02 -15.12 7.44
N ARG A 201 1.06 -16.02 7.38
CA ARG A 201 -0.18 -15.96 8.16
C ARG A 201 -0.34 -17.28 8.92
N SER A 202 0.08 -17.30 10.19
CA SER A 202 0.13 -18.52 11.01
C SER A 202 -1.20 -19.29 11.07
N MET A 203 -2.32 -18.56 11.06
CA MET A 203 -3.69 -19.12 11.12
C MET A 203 -4.25 -19.55 9.76
N ASP A 204 -3.58 -19.25 8.64
CA ASP A 204 -4.03 -19.61 7.29
C ASP A 204 -3.51 -21.00 6.89
N SER A 205 -4.35 -22.02 7.07
CA SER A 205 -4.05 -23.42 6.74
C SER A 205 -4.64 -23.88 5.40
N ASP A 206 -5.09 -22.96 4.55
CA ASP A 206 -5.75 -23.27 3.28
C ASP A 206 -4.80 -24.00 2.30
N PRO A 207 -5.16 -25.19 1.77
CA PRO A 207 -4.31 -25.98 0.88
C PRO A 207 -4.41 -25.58 -0.60
N ASN A 208 -5.22 -24.59 -0.95
CA ASN A 208 -5.42 -24.19 -2.35
C ASN A 208 -4.35 -23.20 -2.86
N GLY A 209 -3.46 -22.72 -1.97
CA GLY A 209 -2.48 -21.69 -2.31
C GLY A 209 -3.14 -20.43 -2.89
N PHE A 210 -2.52 -19.83 -3.91
CA PHE A 210 -3.03 -18.66 -4.62
C PHE A 210 -3.49 -19.05 -6.01
N ASN A 211 -4.73 -18.74 -6.38
CA ASN A 211 -5.26 -18.96 -7.72
C ASN A 211 -5.60 -17.61 -8.36
N ASP A 212 -4.82 -17.22 -9.37
CA ASP A 212 -4.95 -15.94 -10.08
C ASP A 212 -5.07 -14.72 -9.14
N TRP A 213 -4.32 -14.76 -8.02
CA TRP A 213 -4.41 -13.73 -6.99
C TRP A 213 -3.46 -12.58 -7.30
N THR A 214 -3.98 -11.35 -7.25
CA THR A 214 -3.20 -10.14 -7.54
C THR A 214 -2.81 -9.43 -6.24
N PHE A 215 -1.52 -9.40 -5.96
CA PHE A 215 -0.94 -8.52 -4.96
C PHE A 215 -0.60 -7.16 -5.56
N SER A 216 -0.52 -6.12 -4.73
CA SER A 216 -0.12 -4.79 -5.15
C SER A 216 0.82 -4.12 -4.17
N THR A 217 1.58 -3.15 -4.66
CA THR A 217 2.43 -2.27 -3.86
C THR A 217 2.41 -0.86 -4.43
N VAL A 218 2.47 0.12 -3.52
CA VAL A 218 2.68 1.54 -3.83
C VAL A 218 4.09 2.00 -3.43
N ARG A 219 4.93 1.12 -2.88
CA ARG A 219 6.23 1.50 -2.30
C ARG A 219 7.22 2.11 -3.31
N CYS A 220 7.05 1.76 -4.58
CA CYS A 220 7.92 2.21 -5.67
C CYS A 220 7.37 3.46 -6.39
N TRP A 221 6.41 4.16 -5.77
CA TRP A 221 5.79 5.36 -6.34
C TRP A 221 6.85 6.40 -6.75
N GLY A 222 6.72 6.95 -7.95
CA GLY A 222 7.62 7.94 -8.53
C GLY A 222 8.92 7.37 -9.11
N GLU A 223 9.26 6.11 -8.86
CA GLU A 223 10.47 5.49 -9.42
C GLU A 223 10.34 5.25 -10.92
N ARG A 224 11.47 5.05 -11.61
CA ARG A 224 11.48 4.73 -13.04
C ARG A 224 10.89 3.34 -13.27
N ALA A 225 10.00 3.22 -14.26
CA ALA A 225 9.35 1.95 -14.58
C ALA A 225 10.27 0.92 -15.26
N ARG A 226 11.36 1.37 -15.88
CA ARG A 226 12.32 0.54 -16.63
C ARG A 226 13.31 -0.17 -15.71
N GLY A 227 13.58 -1.44 -15.98
CA GLY A 227 14.63 -2.22 -15.34
C GLY A 227 14.14 -3.58 -14.86
N THR A 228 14.94 -4.23 -14.02
CA THR A 228 14.67 -5.61 -13.58
C THR A 228 13.84 -5.64 -12.31
N TYR A 229 12.63 -6.18 -12.42
CA TYR A 229 11.79 -6.55 -11.30
C TYR A 229 12.16 -7.96 -10.85
N ARG A 230 12.14 -8.19 -9.54
CA ARG A 230 12.46 -9.48 -8.94
C ARG A 230 11.40 -9.90 -7.94
N LEU A 231 10.72 -11.00 -8.21
CA LEU A 231 9.82 -11.65 -7.27
C LEU A 231 10.57 -12.78 -6.56
N VAL A 232 10.56 -12.77 -5.24
CA VAL A 232 11.14 -13.80 -4.39
C VAL A 232 10.01 -14.49 -3.64
N VAL A 233 9.92 -15.81 -3.79
CA VAL A 233 8.92 -16.66 -3.13
C VAL A 233 9.66 -17.69 -2.28
N ARG A 234 9.27 -17.83 -1.03
CA ARG A 234 9.81 -18.87 -0.13
C ARG A 234 8.72 -19.47 0.74
N ASP A 235 8.92 -20.72 1.13
CA ASP A 235 8.14 -21.39 2.14
C ASP A 235 8.82 -21.25 3.51
N VAL A 236 8.12 -20.66 4.49
CA VAL A 236 8.61 -20.44 5.85
C VAL A 236 8.06 -21.44 6.88
N GLY A 237 7.32 -22.48 6.47
CA GLY A 237 6.74 -23.47 7.39
C GLY A 237 6.14 -24.70 6.75
#